data_AF-A0A2N1MFY8-F1
#
_entry.id   AF-A0A2N1MFY8-F1
#
_cell.length_a   1.000
_cell.length_b   1.000
_cell.length_c   1.000
_cell.angle_alpha   90.00
_cell.angle_beta   90.00
_cell.angle_gamma   90.00
#
_symmetry.space_group_name_H-M   'P 1'
#
loop_
_entity.id
_entity.type
_entity.pdbx_description
1 polymer ?
#
loop_
_entity_poly.entity_id
_entity_poly.type
_entity_poly.pdbx_seq_one_letter_code
_entity_poly.pdbx_strand_id
1 'polypeptide(L)'
;MSSQPNFNEHYKILLDQLPPSMKKDAWLRLTTRKNNPLSEEQARGIRSDIEELLTREVDRYLNKKNRQKIKIEANTTSDGSSTLSRLDGFEKQLEECELRVQQRENNIKNTIEGQVAEERKRLKDEYDSLMARKESEYNNCMVDMQQKLYSFKHQLEGQHNSRSDDLEGQYKSRIFTLEKANAVKNKEIVKKTIKILDGIIYSKDQTIFAYYDGIRFKNPGCIDDTIEPTSFYEKDARILWTK
;
A
#
# COMPACT_ATOMS: atom_id res chain seq x y z
N MET A 1 44.79 8.55 -61.23
CA MET A 1 44.82 10.00 -61.55
C MET A 1 44.25 10.72 -60.35
N SER A 2 45.01 11.61 -59.70
CA SER A 2 44.56 12.26 -58.46
C SER A 2 43.69 13.48 -58.78
N SER A 3 42.39 13.38 -58.50
CA SER A 3 41.43 14.49 -58.62
C SER A 3 41.92 15.70 -57.81
N GLN A 4 41.84 16.89 -58.41
CA GLN A 4 42.19 18.14 -57.73
C GLN A 4 41.27 18.34 -56.50
N PRO A 5 41.80 18.77 -55.33
CA PRO A 5 40.97 19.01 -54.15
C PRO A 5 39.89 20.05 -54.47
N ASN A 6 38.63 19.65 -54.38
CA ASN A 6 37.50 20.53 -54.69
C ASN A 6 36.67 20.76 -53.44
N PHE A 7 37.17 21.61 -52.55
CA PHE A 7 36.44 21.99 -51.34
C PHE A 7 35.32 22.98 -51.66
N ASN A 8 34.27 22.96 -50.84
CA ASN A 8 33.20 23.96 -50.91
C ASN A 8 33.75 25.38 -50.66
N GLU A 9 33.21 26.37 -51.36
CA GLU A 9 33.57 27.80 -51.20
C GLU A 9 33.40 28.28 -49.75
N HIS A 10 32.49 27.69 -48.98
CA HIS A 10 32.30 27.93 -47.54
C HIS A 10 33.61 27.85 -46.74
N TYR A 11 34.55 26.98 -47.13
CA TYR A 11 35.81 26.77 -46.43
C TYR A 11 36.97 27.63 -46.92
N LYS A 12 36.74 28.53 -47.87
CA LYS A 12 37.80 29.33 -48.51
C LYS A 12 38.69 30.08 -47.53
N ILE A 13 38.08 30.69 -46.49
CA ILE A 13 38.81 31.42 -45.45
C ILE A 13 39.80 30.52 -44.69
N LEU A 14 39.41 29.28 -44.38
CA LEU A 14 40.28 28.30 -43.72
C LEU A 14 41.35 27.78 -44.68
N LEU A 15 40.97 27.55 -45.94
CA LEU A 15 41.88 27.06 -46.96
C LEU A 15 42.95 28.09 -47.28
N ASP A 16 42.64 29.38 -47.39
CA ASP A 16 43.62 30.42 -47.71
C ASP A 16 44.75 30.55 -46.67
N GLN A 17 44.51 30.07 -45.44
CA GLN A 17 45.51 30.01 -44.38
C GLN A 17 46.45 28.80 -44.47
N LEU A 18 46.11 27.80 -45.29
CA LEU A 18 46.86 26.56 -45.44
C LEU A 18 47.72 26.55 -46.71
N PRO A 19 48.95 26.01 -46.65
CA PRO A 19 49.76 25.82 -47.84
C PRO A 19 49.17 24.73 -48.77
N PRO A 20 49.42 24.79 -50.08
CA PRO A 20 48.82 23.88 -51.08
C PRO A 20 49.04 22.39 -50.79
N SER A 21 50.16 22.00 -50.17
CA SER A 21 50.45 20.63 -49.78
C SER A 21 49.50 20.11 -48.69
N MET A 22 49.15 20.97 -47.72
CA MET A 22 48.26 20.61 -46.61
C MET A 22 46.80 20.58 -47.03
N LYS A 23 46.38 21.42 -47.99
CA LYS A 23 45.05 21.31 -48.62
C LYS A 23 44.87 19.95 -49.31
N LYS A 24 45.90 19.51 -50.04
CA LYS A 24 45.91 18.19 -50.71
C LYS A 24 45.88 17.03 -49.71
N ASP A 25 46.65 17.11 -48.63
CA ASP A 25 46.65 16.08 -47.57
C ASP A 25 45.31 16.02 -46.82
N ALA A 26 44.72 17.15 -46.47
CA ALA A 26 43.40 17.20 -45.86
C ALA A 26 42.32 16.56 -46.75
N TRP A 27 42.34 16.85 -48.06
CA TRP A 27 41.44 16.24 -49.03
C TRP A 27 41.61 14.73 -49.13
N LEU A 28 42.87 14.26 -49.16
CA LEU A 28 43.18 12.83 -49.16
C LEU A 28 42.66 12.17 -47.87
N ARG A 29 42.86 12.78 -46.70
CA ARG A 29 42.38 12.24 -45.41
C ARG A 29 40.86 12.14 -45.33
N LEU A 30 40.12 13.02 -45.99
CA LEU A 30 38.66 12.98 -46.05
C LEU A 30 38.16 11.88 -46.99
N THR A 31 38.82 11.71 -48.14
CA THR A 31 38.40 10.78 -49.21
C THR A 31 38.95 9.37 -49.08
N THR A 32 40.07 9.18 -48.37
CA THR A 32 40.71 7.86 -48.17
C THR A 32 40.75 7.45 -46.69
N ARG A 33 39.84 7.96 -45.87
CA ARG A 33 39.79 7.66 -44.43
C ARG A 33 39.55 6.16 -44.20
N LYS A 34 40.41 5.52 -43.39
CA LYS A 34 40.34 4.07 -43.10
C LYS A 34 38.99 3.63 -42.50
N ASN A 35 38.36 4.51 -41.73
CA ASN A 35 37.03 4.31 -41.17
C ASN A 35 36.12 5.42 -41.75
N ASN A 36 35.20 5.04 -42.63
CA ASN A 36 34.21 5.92 -43.27
C ASN A 36 34.80 7.01 -44.20
N PRO A 37 35.31 6.63 -45.39
CA PRO A 37 35.74 7.60 -46.39
C PRO A 37 34.54 8.41 -46.89
N LEU A 38 34.71 9.72 -47.00
CA LEU A 38 33.72 10.57 -47.63
C LEU A 38 33.79 10.38 -49.14
N SER A 39 32.64 10.18 -49.79
CA SER A 39 32.56 10.30 -51.24
C SER A 39 32.94 11.72 -51.68
N GLU A 40 33.42 11.90 -52.91
CA GLU A 40 33.80 13.23 -53.41
C GLU A 40 32.65 14.24 -53.33
N GLU A 41 31.41 13.79 -53.52
CA GLU A 41 30.21 14.64 -53.42
C GLU A 41 29.93 15.07 -51.98
N GLN A 42 30.12 14.17 -51.01
CA GLN A 42 29.99 14.50 -49.60
C GLN A 42 31.12 15.41 -49.10
N ALA A 43 32.33 15.25 -49.62
CA ALA A 43 33.48 16.10 -49.32
C ALA A 43 33.35 17.52 -49.93
N ARG A 44 32.55 17.66 -51.00
CA ARG A 44 32.16 18.95 -51.61
C ARG A 44 31.00 19.64 -50.87
N GLY A 45 30.30 18.93 -49.98
CA GLY A 45 29.21 19.47 -49.18
C GLY A 45 29.70 20.27 -47.97
N ILE A 46 28.77 20.97 -47.31
CA ILE A 46 29.04 21.68 -46.04
C ILE A 46 28.75 20.71 -44.90
N ARG A 47 29.79 20.29 -44.18
CA ARG A 47 29.71 19.39 -43.02
C ARG A 47 30.60 19.85 -41.87
N SER A 48 30.12 19.68 -40.65
CA SER A 48 30.85 20.08 -39.43
C SER A 48 32.14 19.31 -39.21
N ASP A 49 32.21 18.03 -39.64
CA ASP A 49 33.41 17.20 -39.50
C ASP A 49 34.56 17.64 -40.43
N ILE A 50 34.24 18.18 -41.61
CA ILE A 50 35.21 18.78 -42.53
C ILE A 50 35.72 20.09 -41.94
N GLU A 51 34.82 20.92 -41.40
CA GLU A 51 35.16 22.20 -40.77
C GLU A 51 36.07 22.02 -39.56
N GLU A 52 35.72 21.11 -38.64
CA GLU A 52 36.52 20.78 -37.46
C GLU A 52 37.93 20.29 -37.86
N LEU A 53 38.01 19.45 -38.90
CA LEU A 53 39.28 18.96 -39.41
C LEU A 53 40.14 20.09 -39.96
N LEU A 54 39.56 20.98 -40.78
CA LEU A 54 40.27 22.11 -41.39
C LEU A 54 40.72 23.12 -40.32
N THR A 55 39.86 23.48 -39.36
CA THR A 55 40.19 24.36 -38.24
C THR A 55 41.35 23.80 -37.43
N ARG A 56 41.29 22.52 -37.07
CA ARG A 56 42.39 21.86 -36.35
C ARG A 56 43.69 21.85 -37.15
N GLU A 57 43.62 21.72 -38.48
CA GLU A 57 44.81 21.73 -39.33
C GLU A 57 45.40 23.13 -39.51
N VAL A 58 44.55 24.16 -39.58
CA VAL A 58 44.93 25.58 -39.54
C VAL A 58 45.63 25.91 -38.23
N ASP A 59 45.01 25.56 -37.09
CA ASP A 59 45.60 25.79 -35.77
C ASP A 59 46.94 25.09 -35.62
N ARG A 60 47.02 23.82 -36.05
CA ARG A 60 48.27 23.06 -36.02
C ARG A 60 49.35 23.73 -36.88
N TYR A 61 49.00 24.20 -38.08
CA TYR A 61 49.93 24.87 -38.97
C TYR A 61 50.41 26.20 -38.40
N LEU A 62 49.51 27.05 -37.92
CA LEU A 62 49.83 28.34 -37.32
C LEU A 62 50.71 28.17 -36.08
N ASN A 63 50.38 27.21 -35.20
CA ASN A 63 51.20 26.88 -34.04
C ASN A 63 52.59 26.39 -34.43
N LYS A 64 52.69 25.52 -35.44
CA LYS A 64 53.98 25.03 -35.94
C LYS A 64 54.81 26.15 -36.58
N LYS A 65 54.18 27.04 -37.34
CA LYS A 65 54.81 28.22 -37.96
C LYS A 65 55.31 29.20 -36.91
N ASN A 66 54.51 29.49 -35.89
CA ASN A 66 54.89 30.36 -34.78
C ASN A 66 56.06 29.76 -33.98
N ARG A 67 56.03 28.46 -33.70
CA ARG A 67 57.16 27.76 -33.05
C ARG A 67 58.45 27.85 -33.86
N GLN A 68 58.37 27.69 -35.19
CA GLN A 68 59.52 27.85 -36.06
C GLN A 68 60.03 29.29 -36.10
N LYS A 69 59.13 30.28 -36.14
CA LYS A 69 59.49 31.70 -36.08
C LYS A 69 60.26 32.02 -34.80
N ILE A 70 59.76 31.58 -33.65
CA ILE A 70 60.44 31.76 -32.34
C ILE A 70 61.81 31.07 -32.34
N LYS A 71 61.91 29.86 -32.89
CA LYS A 71 63.18 29.11 -32.95
C LYS A 71 64.22 29.80 -33.83
N ILE A 72 63.82 30.36 -34.99
CA ILE A 72 64.73 31.08 -35.88
C ILE A 72 65.18 32.39 -35.21
N GLU A 73 64.24 33.13 -34.63
CA GLU A 73 64.50 34.40 -33.94
C GLU A 73 65.49 34.22 -32.78
N ALA A 74 65.29 33.20 -31.94
CA ALA A 74 66.18 32.88 -30.83
C ALA A 74 67.61 32.52 -31.28
N ASN A 75 67.78 31.95 -32.48
CA ASN A 75 69.08 31.59 -33.03
C ASN A 75 69.78 32.73 -33.79
N THR A 76 69.07 33.84 -34.10
CA THR A 76 69.58 34.92 -34.95
C THR A 76 69.99 36.17 -34.13
N THR A 77 69.54 36.31 -32.89
CA THR A 77 69.95 37.40 -31.99
C THR A 77 71.33 37.13 -31.40
N SER A 78 72.34 37.84 -31.93
CA SER A 78 73.75 37.79 -31.55
C SER A 78 74.08 38.49 -30.20
N ASP A 79 73.11 38.73 -29.32
CA ASP A 79 73.36 39.52 -28.11
C ASP A 79 72.65 38.95 -26.88
N GLY A 80 73.42 38.42 -25.92
CA GLY A 80 72.91 37.73 -24.72
C GLY A 80 72.10 38.62 -23.77
N SER A 81 72.21 39.95 -23.92
CA SER A 81 71.39 40.92 -23.20
C SER A 81 69.91 40.86 -23.62
N SER A 82 69.63 40.64 -24.91
CA SER A 82 68.24 40.57 -25.41
C SER A 82 67.51 39.29 -25.02
N THR A 83 68.25 38.23 -24.66
CA THR A 83 67.65 36.95 -24.23
C THR A 83 67.16 36.96 -22.79
N LEU A 84 67.86 37.67 -21.89
CA LEU A 84 67.47 37.76 -20.47
C LEU A 84 66.18 38.58 -20.28
N SER A 85 66.05 39.73 -20.96
CA SER A 85 64.82 40.55 -20.88
C SER A 85 63.58 39.83 -21.46
N ARG A 86 63.77 38.92 -22.41
CA ARG A 86 62.68 38.08 -22.95
C ARG A 86 62.26 36.98 -21.99
N LEU A 87 63.22 36.38 -21.28
CA LEU A 87 62.91 35.38 -20.24
C LEU A 87 62.12 36.00 -19.10
N ASP A 88 62.50 37.20 -18.63
CA ASP A 88 61.73 37.98 -17.65
C ASP A 88 60.29 38.28 -18.14
N GLY A 89 60.13 38.59 -19.43
CA GLY A 89 58.81 38.76 -20.05
C GLY A 89 57.97 37.48 -20.07
N PHE A 90 58.59 36.32 -20.29
CA PHE A 90 57.90 35.02 -20.22
C PHE A 90 57.52 34.63 -18.80
N GLU A 91 58.38 34.91 -17.82
CA GLU A 91 58.13 34.64 -16.40
C GLU A 91 56.91 35.43 -15.90
N LYS A 92 56.83 36.73 -16.22
CA LYS A 92 55.66 37.56 -15.91
C LYS A 92 54.37 37.06 -16.56
N GLN A 93 54.45 36.61 -17.82
CA GLN A 93 53.29 36.03 -18.52
C GLN A 93 52.84 34.71 -17.90
N LEU A 94 53.79 33.91 -17.40
CA LEU A 94 53.50 32.65 -16.74
C LEU A 94 52.81 32.90 -15.39
N GLU A 95 53.33 33.83 -14.58
CA GLU A 95 52.70 34.23 -13.31
C GLU A 95 51.28 34.77 -13.52
N GLU A 96 51.06 35.64 -14.51
CA GLU A 96 49.71 36.13 -14.84
C GLU A 96 48.79 34.98 -15.30
N CYS A 97 49.32 34.03 -16.07
CA CYS A 97 48.56 32.87 -16.51
C CYS A 97 48.17 31.97 -15.32
N GLU A 98 49.09 31.76 -14.38
CA GLU A 98 48.85 30.98 -13.16
C GLU A 98 47.77 31.62 -12.29
N LEU A 99 47.83 32.95 -12.09
CA LEU A 99 46.79 33.69 -11.36
C LEU A 99 45.42 33.56 -12.02
N ARG A 100 45.34 33.66 -13.36
CA ARG A 100 44.08 33.47 -14.09
C ARG A 100 43.53 32.06 -13.95
N VAL A 101 44.40 31.05 -13.94
CA VAL A 101 43.99 29.65 -13.73
C VAL A 101 43.47 29.46 -12.30
N GLN A 102 44.21 29.90 -11.29
CA GLN A 102 43.78 29.81 -9.89
C GLN A 102 42.43 30.52 -9.65
N GLN A 103 42.22 31.70 -10.26
CA GLN A 103 40.94 32.39 -10.16
C GLN A 103 39.80 31.57 -10.78
N ARG A 104 40.04 30.95 -11.95
CA ARG A 104 39.04 30.09 -12.60
C ARG A 104 38.76 28.84 -11.77
N GLU A 105 39.78 28.22 -11.20
CA GLU A 105 39.66 27.05 -10.32
C GLU A 105 38.82 27.40 -9.08
N ASN A 106 39.08 28.53 -8.43
CA ASN A 106 38.31 29.00 -7.29
C ASN A 106 36.84 29.28 -7.65
N ASN A 107 36.58 29.91 -8.80
CA ASN A 107 35.23 30.16 -9.27
C ASN A 107 34.45 28.86 -9.54
N ILE A 108 35.10 27.88 -10.18
CA ILE A 108 34.53 26.55 -10.45
C ILE A 108 34.28 25.83 -9.13
N LYS A 109 35.25 25.81 -8.23
CA LYS A 109 35.14 25.18 -6.91
C LYS A 109 33.95 25.72 -6.13
N ASN A 110 33.81 27.04 -6.01
CA ASN A 110 32.70 27.68 -5.30
C ASN A 110 31.34 27.33 -5.92
N THR A 111 31.28 27.23 -7.26
CA THR A 111 30.05 26.87 -7.98
C THR A 111 29.66 25.40 -7.69
N ILE A 112 30.63 24.49 -7.76
CA ILE A 112 30.39 23.07 -7.47
C ILE A 112 30.00 22.89 -6.01
N GLU A 113 30.70 23.54 -5.08
CA GLU A 113 30.38 23.47 -3.65
C GLU A 113 28.97 24.00 -3.35
N GLY A 114 28.57 25.11 -3.99
CA GLY A 114 27.21 25.64 -3.89
C GLY A 114 26.16 24.65 -4.40
N GLN A 115 26.36 24.08 -5.60
CA GLN A 115 25.45 23.08 -6.17
C GLN A 115 25.35 21.83 -5.28
N VAL A 116 26.47 21.33 -4.77
CA VAL A 116 26.50 20.17 -3.87
C VAL A 116 25.77 20.47 -2.57
N ALA A 117 25.91 21.68 -2.02
CA ALA A 117 25.19 22.07 -0.81
C ALA A 117 23.67 22.14 -1.03
N GLU A 118 23.23 22.68 -2.18
CA GLU A 118 21.81 22.71 -2.55
C GLU A 118 21.23 21.30 -2.73
N GLU A 119 21.92 20.42 -3.44
CA GLU A 119 21.49 19.03 -3.64
C GLU A 119 21.44 18.26 -2.32
N ARG A 120 22.43 18.46 -1.43
CA ARG A 120 22.40 17.88 -0.08
C ARG A 120 21.18 18.34 0.72
N LYS A 121 20.84 19.63 0.62
CA LYS A 121 19.65 20.18 1.29
C LYS A 121 18.36 19.57 0.70
N ARG A 122 18.23 19.54 -0.63
CA ARG A 122 17.07 18.95 -1.32
C ARG A 122 16.88 17.48 -0.94
N LEU A 123 17.96 16.71 -0.97
CA LEU A 123 17.92 15.28 -0.62
C LEU A 123 17.51 15.08 0.86
N LYS A 124 17.97 15.95 1.75
CA LYS A 124 17.61 15.91 3.16
C LYS A 124 16.11 16.23 3.35
N ASP A 125 15.61 17.28 2.70
CA ASP A 125 14.20 17.66 2.76
C ASP A 125 13.29 16.56 2.18
N GLU A 126 13.71 15.91 1.09
CA GLU A 126 12.98 14.78 0.48
C GLU A 126 12.96 13.56 1.41
N TYR A 127 14.10 13.23 2.03
CA TYR A 127 14.18 12.14 3.02
C TYR A 127 13.25 12.39 4.20
N ASP A 128 13.26 13.61 4.76
CA ASP A 128 12.41 13.96 5.90
C ASP A 128 10.92 13.93 5.52
N SER A 129 10.58 14.38 4.31
CA SER A 129 9.22 14.29 3.75
C SER A 129 8.76 12.84 3.58
N LEU A 130 9.63 11.97 3.07
CA LEU A 130 9.33 10.54 2.90
C LEU A 130 9.14 9.85 4.25
N MET A 131 9.97 10.18 5.24
CA MET A 131 9.84 9.67 6.60
C MET A 131 8.51 10.07 7.24
N ALA A 132 8.14 11.35 7.16
CA ALA A 132 6.87 11.84 7.67
C ALA A 132 5.68 11.16 6.96
N ARG A 133 5.76 10.98 5.64
CA ARG A 133 4.73 10.28 4.87
C ARG A 133 4.57 8.84 5.33
N LYS A 134 5.67 8.08 5.43
CA LYS A 134 5.66 6.69 5.89
C LYS A 134 5.06 6.55 7.28
N GLU A 135 5.41 7.45 8.20
CA GLU A 135 4.88 7.46 9.56
C GLU A 135 3.36 7.75 9.56
N SER A 136 2.91 8.71 8.75
CA SER A 136 1.48 9.02 8.61
C SER A 136 0.68 7.85 8.01
N GLU A 137 1.22 7.17 6.99
CA GLU A 137 0.59 6.00 6.36
C GLU A 137 0.46 4.84 7.36
N TYR A 138 1.51 4.59 8.15
CA TYR A 138 1.48 3.59 9.21
C TYR A 138 0.41 3.91 10.27
N ASN A 139 0.39 5.15 10.76
CA ASN A 139 -0.59 5.57 11.77
C ASN A 139 -2.03 5.49 11.24
N ASN A 140 -2.27 5.91 10.00
CA ASN A 140 -3.58 5.81 9.37
C ASN A 140 -4.04 4.35 9.24
N CYS A 141 -3.14 3.44 8.85
CA CYS A 141 -3.43 2.01 8.77
C CYS A 141 -3.79 1.42 10.14
N MET A 142 -3.04 1.79 11.18
CA MET A 142 -3.32 1.35 12.55
C MET A 142 -4.70 1.82 13.04
N VAL A 143 -5.07 3.07 12.76
CA VAL A 143 -6.40 3.61 13.13
C VAL A 143 -7.52 2.88 12.37
N ASP A 144 -7.37 2.65 11.07
CA ASP A 144 -8.35 1.89 10.28
C ASP A 144 -8.53 0.46 10.81
N MET A 145 -7.42 -0.23 11.15
CA MET A 145 -7.49 -1.56 11.77
C MET A 145 -8.19 -1.53 13.12
N GLN A 146 -7.91 -0.54 13.97
CA GLN A 146 -8.59 -0.39 15.26
C GLN A 146 -10.10 -0.16 15.08
N GLN A 147 -10.48 0.68 14.13
CA GLN A 147 -11.88 0.95 13.82
C GLN A 147 -12.60 -0.30 13.31
N LYS A 148 -11.96 -1.08 12.42
CA LYS A 148 -12.47 -2.38 11.96
C LYS A 148 -12.62 -3.39 13.10
N LEU A 149 -11.64 -3.47 14.01
CA LEU A 149 -11.74 -4.36 15.17
C LEU A 149 -12.91 -3.96 16.08
N TYR A 150 -13.12 -2.66 16.28
CA TYR A 150 -14.24 -2.16 17.07
C TYR A 150 -15.60 -2.50 16.44
N SER A 151 -15.75 -2.33 15.13
CA SER A 151 -16.99 -2.70 14.43
C SER A 151 -17.25 -4.20 14.44
N PHE A 152 -16.22 -5.01 14.22
CA PHE A 152 -16.31 -6.47 14.32
C PHE A 152 -16.74 -6.92 15.72
N LYS A 153 -16.17 -6.32 16.77
CA LYS A 153 -16.55 -6.61 18.16
C LYS A 153 -18.04 -6.35 18.39
N HIS A 154 -18.53 -5.18 18.01
CA HIS A 154 -19.95 -4.82 18.16
C HIS A 154 -20.88 -5.73 17.38
N GLN A 155 -20.48 -6.13 16.17
CA GLN A 155 -21.27 -7.06 15.37
C GLN A 155 -21.39 -8.44 16.05
N LEU A 156 -20.29 -8.95 16.59
CA LEU A 156 -20.28 -10.21 17.32
C LEU A 156 -21.12 -10.14 18.60
N GLU A 157 -21.01 -9.04 19.34
CA GLU A 157 -21.79 -8.81 20.56
C GLU A 157 -23.30 -8.72 20.26
N GLY A 158 -23.67 -8.01 19.19
CA GLY A 158 -25.05 -7.96 18.71
C GLY A 158 -25.59 -9.33 18.30
N GLN A 159 -24.80 -10.14 17.59
CA GLN A 159 -25.18 -11.51 17.23
C GLN A 159 -25.34 -12.41 18.45
N HIS A 160 -24.43 -12.31 19.42
CA HIS A 160 -24.49 -13.08 20.65
C HIS A 160 -25.75 -12.77 21.44
N ASN A 161 -26.06 -11.49 21.63
CA ASN A 161 -27.24 -11.04 22.38
C ASN A 161 -28.53 -11.49 21.68
N SER A 162 -28.65 -11.29 20.37
CA SER A 162 -29.83 -11.74 19.62
C SER A 162 -30.04 -13.26 19.72
N ARG A 163 -28.97 -14.06 19.66
CA ARG A 163 -29.07 -15.51 19.79
C ARG A 163 -29.42 -15.93 21.22
N SER A 164 -28.91 -15.21 22.22
CA SER A 164 -29.25 -15.42 23.63
C SER A 164 -30.74 -15.17 23.88
N ASP A 165 -31.26 -14.05 23.37
CA ASP A 165 -32.68 -13.67 23.51
C ASP A 165 -33.61 -14.69 22.85
N ASP A 166 -33.26 -15.16 21.64
CA ASP A 166 -34.03 -16.20 20.96
C ASP A 166 -34.04 -17.51 21.76
N LEU A 167 -32.89 -17.93 22.27
CA LEU A 167 -32.78 -19.14 23.10
C LEU A 167 -33.61 -19.01 24.38
N GLU A 168 -33.55 -17.86 25.05
CA GLU A 168 -34.33 -17.58 26.26
C GLU A 168 -35.84 -17.63 25.96
N GLY A 169 -36.27 -17.04 24.83
CA GLY A 169 -37.64 -17.12 24.34
C GLY A 169 -38.10 -18.56 24.10
N GLN A 170 -37.26 -19.38 23.46
CA GLN A 170 -37.52 -20.80 23.24
C GLN A 170 -37.68 -21.57 24.56
N TYR A 171 -36.79 -21.34 25.54
CA TYR A 171 -36.89 -21.98 26.86
C TYR A 171 -38.16 -21.58 27.61
N LYS A 172 -38.49 -20.28 27.66
CA LYS A 172 -39.73 -19.79 28.31
C LYS A 172 -40.97 -20.41 27.69
N SER A 173 -41.04 -20.46 26.36
CA SER A 173 -42.16 -21.08 25.62
C SER A 173 -42.29 -22.58 25.93
N ARG A 174 -41.16 -23.29 26.00
CA ARG A 174 -41.15 -24.72 26.31
C ARG A 174 -41.56 -25.02 27.75
N ILE A 175 -41.10 -24.23 28.71
CA ILE A 175 -41.51 -24.31 30.11
C ILE A 175 -43.03 -24.12 30.22
N PHE A 176 -43.57 -23.07 29.61
CA PHE A 176 -45.01 -22.80 29.61
C PHE A 176 -45.83 -23.97 29.04
N THR A 177 -45.35 -24.57 27.95
CA THR A 177 -46.00 -25.73 27.33
C THR A 177 -45.99 -26.95 28.26
N LEU A 178 -44.89 -27.21 28.95
CA LEU A 178 -44.76 -28.30 29.91
C LEU A 178 -45.63 -28.09 31.16
N GLU A 179 -45.68 -26.87 31.69
CA GLU A 179 -46.55 -26.51 32.82
C GLU A 179 -48.03 -26.76 32.47
N LYS A 180 -48.46 -26.33 31.28
CA LYS A 180 -49.82 -26.59 30.79
C LYS A 180 -50.10 -28.09 30.66
N ALA A 181 -49.18 -28.87 30.11
CA ALA A 181 -49.33 -30.32 29.98
C ALA A 181 -49.38 -31.01 31.36
N ASN A 182 -48.54 -30.57 32.30
CA ASN A 182 -48.53 -31.08 33.67
C ASN A 182 -49.85 -30.78 34.40
N ALA A 183 -50.41 -29.57 34.25
CA ALA A 183 -51.70 -29.23 34.83
C ALA A 183 -52.84 -30.13 34.31
N VAL A 184 -52.85 -30.43 33.01
CA VAL A 184 -53.81 -31.37 32.40
C VAL A 184 -53.62 -32.78 32.97
N LYS A 185 -52.39 -33.28 33.00
CA LYS A 185 -52.08 -34.61 33.53
C LYS A 185 -52.47 -34.75 35.01
N ASN A 186 -52.19 -33.73 35.83
CA ASN A 186 -52.58 -33.70 37.23
C ASN A 186 -54.10 -33.73 37.41
N LYS A 187 -54.84 -32.95 36.61
CA LYS A 187 -56.31 -32.99 36.60
C LYS A 187 -56.84 -34.38 36.28
N GLU A 188 -56.21 -35.08 35.33
CA GLU A 188 -56.60 -36.44 34.96
C GLU A 188 -56.28 -37.48 36.05
N ILE A 189 -55.13 -37.36 36.72
CA ILE A 189 -54.79 -38.19 37.88
C ILE A 189 -55.85 -38.01 38.98
N VAL A 190 -56.17 -36.77 39.34
CA VAL A 190 -57.20 -36.47 40.36
C VAL A 190 -58.55 -37.08 39.98
N LYS A 191 -58.98 -36.95 38.72
CA LYS A 191 -60.21 -37.60 38.23
C LYS A 191 -60.18 -39.12 38.38
N LYS A 192 -59.06 -39.77 38.05
CA LYS A 192 -58.90 -41.22 38.23
C LYS A 192 -58.99 -41.62 39.70
N THR A 193 -58.36 -40.86 40.59
CA THR A 193 -58.43 -41.10 42.05
C THR A 193 -59.86 -40.94 42.59
N ILE A 194 -60.58 -39.90 42.19
CA ILE A 194 -61.99 -39.71 42.56
C ILE A 194 -62.83 -40.92 42.15
N LYS A 195 -62.69 -41.37 40.89
CA LYS A 195 -63.42 -42.54 40.39
C LYS A 195 -63.13 -43.82 41.20
N ILE A 196 -61.89 -44.00 41.66
CA ILE A 196 -61.52 -45.13 42.53
C ILE A 196 -62.22 -45.01 43.89
N LEU A 197 -62.21 -43.82 44.49
CA LEU A 197 -62.88 -43.56 45.78
C LEU A 197 -64.39 -43.77 45.70
N ASP A 198 -65.03 -43.30 44.62
CA ASP A 198 -66.46 -43.52 44.38
C ASP A 198 -66.80 -45.02 44.32
N GLY A 199 -65.96 -45.82 43.63
CA GLY A 199 -66.12 -47.27 43.60
C GLY A 199 -65.99 -47.94 44.97
N ILE A 200 -65.08 -47.44 45.83
CA ILE A 200 -64.94 -47.91 47.22
C ILE A 200 -66.17 -47.53 48.04
N ILE A 201 -66.64 -46.28 47.94
CA ILE A 201 -67.83 -45.80 48.66
C ILE A 201 -69.04 -46.64 48.26
N TYR A 202 -69.28 -46.81 46.96
CA TYR A 202 -70.38 -47.63 46.45
C TYR A 202 -70.34 -49.06 47.02
N SER A 203 -69.16 -49.70 47.03
CA SER A 203 -69.00 -51.05 47.58
C SER A 203 -69.30 -51.10 49.10
N LYS A 204 -68.89 -50.06 49.85
CA LYS A 204 -69.22 -49.93 51.28
C LYS A 204 -70.72 -49.73 51.50
N ASP A 205 -71.36 -48.85 50.74
CA ASP A 205 -72.81 -48.60 50.82
C ASP A 205 -73.58 -49.90 50.58
N GLN A 206 -73.26 -50.66 49.53
CA GLN A 206 -73.89 -51.97 49.25
C GLN A 206 -73.75 -52.95 50.44
N THR A 207 -72.59 -52.95 51.10
CA THR A 207 -72.34 -53.80 52.26
C THR A 207 -73.20 -53.35 53.47
N ILE A 208 -73.35 -52.04 53.68
CA ILE A 208 -74.21 -51.48 54.72
C ILE A 208 -75.67 -51.86 54.50
N PHE A 209 -76.18 -51.75 53.26
CA PHE A 209 -77.53 -52.20 52.90
C PHE A 209 -77.74 -53.67 53.22
N ALA A 210 -76.81 -54.53 52.80
CA ALA A 210 -76.90 -55.96 53.07
C ALA A 210 -76.94 -56.28 54.58
N TYR A 211 -76.15 -55.55 55.39
CA TYR A 211 -76.22 -55.69 56.85
C TYR A 211 -77.55 -55.16 57.42
N TYR A 212 -78.02 -53.99 56.98
CA TYR A 212 -79.28 -53.39 57.41
C TYR A 212 -80.47 -54.31 57.13
N ASP A 213 -80.59 -54.82 55.89
CA ASP A 213 -81.63 -55.77 55.48
C ASP A 213 -81.57 -57.07 56.30
N GLY A 214 -80.36 -57.58 56.53
CA GLY A 214 -80.13 -58.77 57.34
C GLY A 214 -80.54 -58.60 58.80
N ILE A 215 -80.36 -57.42 59.39
CA ILE A 215 -80.82 -57.09 60.76
C ILE A 215 -82.34 -56.92 60.78
N ARG A 216 -82.92 -56.18 59.83
CA ARG A 216 -84.36 -55.93 59.71
C ARG A 216 -85.16 -57.23 59.58
N PHE A 217 -84.62 -58.20 58.81
CA PHE A 217 -85.21 -59.53 58.68
C PHE A 217 -85.20 -60.33 59.99
N LYS A 218 -84.14 -60.21 60.81
CA LYS A 218 -83.98 -60.99 62.06
C LYS A 218 -84.70 -60.40 63.27
N ASN A 219 -84.79 -59.08 63.38
CA ASN A 219 -85.43 -58.41 64.52
C ASN A 219 -86.11 -57.10 64.07
N PRO A 220 -87.36 -57.17 63.57
CA PRO A 220 -88.00 -56.01 62.97
C PRO A 220 -88.32 -54.88 63.96
N GLY A 221 -88.38 -55.16 65.27
CA GLY A 221 -88.75 -54.16 66.29
C GLY A 221 -87.61 -53.29 66.82
N CYS A 222 -86.36 -53.49 66.38
CA CYS A 222 -85.19 -52.76 66.91
C CYS A 222 -84.64 -51.67 65.99
N ILE A 223 -85.29 -51.41 64.85
CA ILE A 223 -84.84 -50.43 63.85
C ILE A 223 -85.82 -49.26 63.81
N ASP A 224 -85.28 -48.04 63.92
CA ASP A 224 -86.03 -46.79 63.78
C ASP A 224 -86.36 -46.55 62.29
N ASP A 225 -87.64 -46.64 61.93
CA ASP A 225 -88.12 -46.44 60.57
C ASP A 225 -87.93 -44.99 60.06
N THR A 226 -87.49 -44.07 60.92
CA THR A 226 -87.17 -42.69 60.55
C THR A 226 -85.78 -42.55 59.91
N ILE A 227 -84.91 -43.58 60.02
CA ILE A 227 -83.53 -43.56 59.52
C ILE A 227 -83.34 -44.69 58.50
N GLU A 228 -83.61 -44.40 57.23
CA GLU A 228 -83.35 -45.33 56.12
C GLU A 228 -81.97 -45.04 55.51
N PRO A 229 -81.09 -46.05 55.30
CA PRO A 229 -79.81 -45.82 54.65
C PRO A 229 -80.06 -45.38 53.20
N THR A 230 -79.38 -44.32 52.76
CA THR A 230 -79.50 -43.81 51.38
C THR A 230 -78.13 -43.86 50.73
N SER A 231 -78.03 -44.50 49.56
CA SER A 231 -76.76 -44.56 48.81
C SER A 231 -76.43 -43.18 48.27
N PHE A 232 -75.18 -42.76 48.39
CA PHE A 232 -74.75 -41.47 47.86
C PHE A 232 -74.35 -41.58 46.38
N TYR A 233 -74.97 -40.79 45.49
CA TYR A 233 -74.59 -40.72 44.07
C TYR A 233 -73.97 -39.36 43.70
N GLU A 234 -73.02 -39.37 42.76
CA GLU A 234 -72.34 -38.17 42.24
C GLU A 234 -73.31 -37.08 41.72
N LYS A 235 -74.53 -37.46 41.34
CA LYS A 235 -75.60 -36.57 40.88
C LYS A 235 -76.09 -35.64 41.99
N ASP A 236 -76.07 -36.12 43.24
CA ASP A 236 -76.57 -35.42 44.43
C ASP A 236 -75.54 -34.39 44.94
N ALA A 237 -74.26 -34.57 44.58
CA ALA A 237 -73.19 -33.65 44.92
C ALA A 237 -73.27 -32.30 44.20
N ARG A 238 -73.84 -32.22 42.98
CA ARG A 238 -73.89 -30.96 42.19
C ARG A 238 -74.62 -29.83 42.91
N ILE A 239 -75.58 -30.15 43.77
CA ILE A 239 -76.39 -29.18 44.51
C ILE A 239 -75.57 -28.53 45.66
N LEU A 240 -74.57 -29.23 46.19
CA LEU A 240 -73.77 -28.76 47.33
C LEU A 240 -72.65 -27.78 46.95
N TRP A 241 -72.22 -27.76 45.69
CA TRP A 241 -71.05 -26.97 45.24
C TRP A 241 -71.41 -25.74 44.37
N THR A 242 -72.69 -25.43 44.17
CA THR A 242 -73.16 -24.26 43.40
C THR A 242 -73.56 -23.06 44.27
N LYS A 243 -72.76 -22.69 45.27
CA LYS A 243 -72.89 -21.40 45.99
C LYS A 243 -71.74 -20.48 45.66
#